data_AF-A0A9X2CAN6-F1
#
_entry.id   AF-A0A9X2CAN6-F1
#
_cell.length_a   1.000
_cell.length_b   1.000
_cell.length_c   1.000
_cell.angle_alpha   90.00
_cell.angle_beta   90.00
_cell.angle_gamma   90.00
#
_symmetry.space_group_name_H-M   'P 1'
#
loop_
_entity.id
_entity.type
_entity.pdbx_description
1 polymer ?
#
loop_
_entity_poly.entity_id
_entity_poly.type
_entity_poly.pdbx_seq_one_letter_code
_entity_poly.pdbx_strand_id
1 'polypeptide(L)'
;MIGVIEVASSQHNVNLTSERSVELTQSTQSELLPSLFFGVDIERERSSTDIVPILNHYFTQAETDTLLQLPIEQQRQRFFDLWAVKESYIKARGLGLALSLKSFAVDFSEFNEGHVQLKGKVEQSIVLHQGVKLNFTDVSDIANTVAWQTQLGRLDQQYRFAITLGVNKQDIGLELTRADDDDSALMVYQLSLAQLLADANA
;
A
#
# COMPACT_ATOMS: atom_id res chain seq x y z
N MET A 1 13.54 4.75 -11.74
CA MET A 1 12.56 5.70 -11.17
C MET A 1 12.23 5.14 -9.79
N ILE A 2 12.52 5.86 -8.73
CA ILE A 2 12.21 5.42 -7.36
C ILE A 2 11.19 6.43 -6.84
N GLY A 3 9.95 5.98 -6.66
CA GLY A 3 8.93 6.78 -5.97
C GLY A 3 9.18 6.66 -4.47
N VAL A 4 9.21 7.79 -3.78
CA VAL A 4 9.25 7.83 -2.31
C VAL A 4 7.84 8.20 -1.86
N ILE A 5 7.23 7.35 -1.05
CA ILE A 5 5.95 7.61 -0.39
C ILE A 5 6.31 8.00 1.04
N GLU A 6 6.03 9.25 1.39
CA GLU A 6 6.28 9.78 2.73
C GLU A 6 4.95 9.82 3.49
N VAL A 7 4.88 9.13 4.63
CA VAL A 7 3.74 9.21 5.55
C VAL A 7 4.18 10.11 6.70
N ALA A 8 3.78 11.37 6.68
CA ALA A 8 4.10 12.31 7.73
C ALA A 8 3.25 12.00 8.99
N SER A 9 3.89 11.96 10.16
CA SER A 9 3.21 12.01 11.46
C SER A 9 3.55 13.33 12.14
N SER A 10 2.55 14.07 12.62
CA SER A 10 2.74 15.37 13.25
C SER A 10 3.23 15.20 14.69
N GLN A 11 4.42 15.71 15.02
CA GLN A 11 4.86 15.86 16.40
C GLN A 11 4.49 17.24 16.93
N HIS A 12 3.66 17.29 17.97
CA HIS A 12 3.32 18.51 18.69
C HIS A 12 4.34 18.76 19.80
N ASN A 13 5.18 19.80 19.64
CA ASN A 13 6.07 20.29 20.69
C ASN A 13 5.32 21.25 21.62
N VAL A 14 5.13 20.86 22.89
CA VAL A 14 4.65 21.77 23.94
C VAL A 14 5.85 22.27 24.74
N ASN A 15 6.14 23.57 24.62
CA ASN A 15 7.06 24.29 25.52
C ASN A 15 6.35 24.59 26.85
N LEU A 16 6.95 24.22 27.98
CA LEU A 16 6.59 24.76 29.29
C LEU A 16 7.84 25.08 30.12
N THR A 17 7.84 26.29 30.66
CA THR A 17 8.89 26.91 31.46
C THR A 17 8.70 26.67 32.97
N SER A 18 9.83 26.73 33.67
CA SER A 18 10.04 27.01 35.10
C SER A 18 10.01 25.86 36.11
N GLU A 19 10.99 25.98 37.00
CA GLU A 19 11.53 25.06 37.99
C GLU A 19 10.52 24.56 39.03
N ARG A 20 10.47 23.23 39.23
CA ARG A 20 10.28 22.58 40.54
C ARG A 20 10.60 21.09 40.41
N SER A 21 11.57 20.66 41.21
CA SER A 21 12.04 19.28 41.31
C SER A 21 10.90 18.36 41.77
N VAL A 22 10.40 17.53 40.86
CA VAL A 22 9.57 16.36 41.17
C VAL A 22 10.31 15.18 40.58
N GLU A 23 10.65 14.20 41.42
CA GLU A 23 11.21 12.92 40.99
C GLU A 23 10.28 12.29 39.95
N LEU A 24 10.70 12.32 38.69
CA LEU A 24 10.09 11.57 37.62
C LEU A 24 10.53 10.11 37.78
N THR A 25 9.69 9.31 38.43
CA THR A 25 9.67 7.87 38.16
C THR A 25 9.50 7.70 36.65
N GLN A 26 10.56 7.26 35.97
CA GLN A 26 10.52 6.87 34.57
C GLN A 26 9.64 5.62 34.43
N SER A 27 8.33 5.82 34.37
CA SER A 27 7.45 4.89 33.66
C SER A 27 7.51 5.27 32.19
N THR A 28 8.58 4.87 31.50
CA THR A 28 8.58 4.79 30.04
C THR A 28 7.59 3.70 29.64
N GLN A 29 6.30 4.01 29.65
CA GLN A 29 5.40 3.43 28.67
C GLN A 29 5.85 4.03 27.35
N SER A 30 6.76 3.32 26.66
CA SER A 30 6.88 3.46 25.22
C SER A 30 5.47 3.18 24.70
N GLU A 31 4.73 4.21 24.31
CA GLU A 31 3.55 4.04 23.47
C GLU A 31 4.03 3.25 22.26
N LEU A 32 3.81 1.94 22.27
CA LEU A 32 4.19 1.07 21.18
C LEU A 32 3.37 1.57 20.00
N LEU A 33 4.05 2.16 19.01
CA LEU A 33 3.40 2.52 17.76
C LEU A 33 2.65 1.28 17.24
N PRO A 34 1.44 1.46 16.67
CA PRO A 34 0.70 0.35 16.10
C PRO A 34 1.62 -0.45 15.18
N SER A 35 1.50 -1.78 15.20
CA SER A 35 2.27 -2.59 14.26
C SER A 35 1.77 -2.30 12.85
N LEU A 36 2.57 -1.55 12.09
CA LEU A 36 2.27 -1.15 10.72
C LEU A 36 2.87 -2.15 9.74
N PHE A 37 2.00 -2.77 8.95
CA PHE A 37 2.39 -3.56 7.79
C PHE A 37 2.39 -2.65 6.56
N PHE A 38 3.45 -2.69 5.77
CA PHE A 38 3.59 -1.86 4.57
C PHE A 38 4.28 -2.61 3.44
N GLY A 39 3.67 -2.59 2.27
CA GLY A 39 4.24 -3.17 1.06
C GLY A 39 3.88 -2.37 -0.17
N VAL A 40 4.85 -2.27 -1.08
CA VAL A 40 4.70 -1.58 -2.35
C VAL A 40 5.27 -2.44 -3.47
N ASP A 41 4.56 -2.47 -4.59
CA ASP A 41 5.01 -3.13 -5.80
C ASP A 41 4.72 -2.28 -7.04
N ILE A 42 5.56 -2.42 -8.07
CA ILE A 42 5.41 -1.70 -9.34
C ILE A 42 5.59 -2.68 -10.49
N GLU A 43 4.63 -2.66 -11.41
CA GLU A 43 4.64 -3.57 -12.55
C GLU A 43 4.54 -2.84 -13.87
N ARG A 44 5.31 -3.36 -14.83
CA ARG A 44 5.27 -2.94 -16.22
C ARG A 44 4.49 -3.97 -17.02
N GLU A 45 3.55 -3.51 -17.84
CA GLU A 45 2.91 -4.35 -18.82
C GLU A 45 3.91 -4.83 -19.88
N ARG A 46 4.32 -6.09 -19.78
CA ARG A 46 5.23 -6.72 -20.75
C ARG A 46 4.41 -7.56 -21.73
N SER A 47 4.52 -7.23 -23.01
CA SER A 47 3.86 -7.96 -24.10
C SER A 47 4.38 -9.38 -24.27
N SER A 48 5.64 -9.63 -23.89
CA SER A 48 6.29 -10.94 -23.98
C SER A 48 5.92 -11.92 -22.86
N THR A 49 5.14 -11.49 -21.86
CA THR A 49 4.79 -12.37 -20.72
C THR A 49 3.67 -13.34 -21.08
N ASP A 50 4.00 -14.62 -20.97
CA ASP A 50 3.15 -15.80 -20.80
C ASP A 50 2.15 -15.70 -19.63
N ILE A 51 1.03 -14.96 -19.71
CA ILE A 51 0.20 -14.73 -18.51
C ILE A 51 -0.59 -15.96 -18.04
N VAL A 52 -0.97 -16.88 -18.95
CA VAL A 52 -1.88 -17.99 -18.61
C VAL A 52 -1.22 -19.02 -17.68
N PRO A 53 0.02 -19.47 -17.92
CA PRO A 53 0.71 -20.35 -16.98
C PRO A 53 0.87 -19.75 -15.58
N ILE A 54 1.14 -18.44 -15.51
CA ILE A 54 1.32 -17.74 -14.23
C ILE A 54 -0.01 -17.66 -13.49
N LEU A 55 -1.10 -17.33 -14.19
CA LEU A 55 -2.46 -17.35 -13.64
C LEU A 55 -2.79 -18.69 -12.98
N ASN A 56 -2.61 -19.77 -13.74
CA ASN A 56 -2.93 -21.12 -13.26
C ASN A 56 -2.09 -21.55 -12.04
N HIS A 57 -0.85 -21.08 -11.93
CA HIS A 57 0.03 -21.48 -10.84
C HIS A 57 -0.21 -20.67 -9.55
N TYR A 58 -0.39 -19.35 -9.68
CA TYR A 58 -0.34 -18.43 -8.54
C TYR A 58 -1.69 -17.82 -8.16
N PHE A 59 -2.69 -17.83 -9.04
CA PHE A 59 -3.97 -17.17 -8.78
C PHE A 59 -5.04 -18.18 -8.38
N THR A 60 -6.07 -17.70 -7.68
CA THR A 60 -7.25 -18.52 -7.40
C THR A 60 -7.98 -18.85 -8.69
N GLN A 61 -8.76 -19.93 -8.68
CA GLN A 61 -9.55 -20.31 -9.86
C GLN A 61 -10.56 -19.21 -10.22
N ALA A 62 -11.21 -18.60 -9.22
CA ALA A 62 -12.16 -17.52 -9.42
C ALA A 62 -11.53 -16.27 -10.07
N GLU A 63 -10.33 -15.88 -9.65
CA GLU A 63 -9.58 -14.78 -10.28
C GLU A 63 -9.23 -15.11 -11.74
N THR A 64 -8.78 -16.35 -11.98
CA THR A 64 -8.40 -16.83 -13.31
C THR A 64 -9.62 -16.82 -14.25
N ASP A 65 -10.73 -17.41 -13.82
CA ASP A 65 -11.96 -17.49 -14.61
C ASP A 65 -12.51 -16.09 -14.93
N THR A 66 -12.52 -15.21 -13.93
CA THR A 66 -12.98 -13.81 -14.08
C THR A 66 -12.11 -13.05 -15.07
N LEU A 67 -10.78 -13.20 -14.98
CA LEU A 67 -9.85 -12.53 -15.89
C LEU A 67 -10.02 -13.04 -17.32
N LEU A 68 -10.10 -14.36 -17.52
CA LEU A 68 -10.20 -14.96 -18.86
C LEU A 68 -11.55 -14.68 -19.54
N GLN A 69 -12.57 -14.26 -18.79
CA GLN A 69 -13.84 -13.78 -19.33
C GLN A 69 -13.79 -12.34 -19.85
N LEU A 70 -12.76 -11.56 -19.50
CA LEU A 70 -12.59 -10.20 -20.02
C LEU A 70 -12.26 -10.23 -21.52
N PRO A 71 -12.57 -9.16 -22.27
CA PRO A 71 -12.06 -8.96 -23.62
C PRO A 71 -10.53 -9.12 -23.66
N ILE A 72 -10.00 -9.75 -24.71
CA ILE A 72 -8.59 -10.16 -24.80
C ILE A 72 -7.62 -9.00 -24.59
N GLU A 73 -7.99 -7.81 -25.04
CA GLU A 73 -7.24 -6.56 -24.89
C GLU A 73 -7.16 -6.07 -23.44
N GLN A 74 -8.09 -6.47 -22.56
CA GLN A 74 -8.13 -6.09 -21.15
C GLN A 74 -7.49 -7.13 -20.23
N GLN A 75 -7.39 -8.40 -20.67
CA GLN A 75 -6.88 -9.50 -19.86
C GLN A 75 -5.45 -9.26 -19.35
N ARG A 76 -4.57 -8.75 -20.21
CA ARG A 76 -3.19 -8.47 -19.86
C ARG A 76 -3.07 -7.35 -18.84
N GLN A 77 -3.83 -6.27 -19.03
CA GLN A 77 -3.85 -5.17 -18.09
C GLN A 77 -4.34 -5.65 -16.72
N ARG A 78 -5.44 -6.41 -16.68
CA ARG A 78 -5.97 -7.02 -15.44
C ARG A 78 -4.99 -7.98 -14.78
N PHE A 79 -4.23 -8.76 -15.55
CA PHE A 79 -3.20 -9.66 -15.02
C PHE A 79 -2.17 -8.89 -14.20
N PHE A 80 -1.59 -7.83 -14.78
CA PHE A 80 -0.57 -7.05 -14.08
C PHE A 80 -1.14 -6.23 -12.91
N ASP A 81 -2.45 -5.94 -12.91
CA ASP A 81 -3.12 -5.33 -11.75
C ASP A 81 -3.20 -6.28 -10.57
N LEU A 82 -3.70 -7.48 -10.83
CA LEU A 82 -3.78 -8.51 -9.81
C LEU A 82 -2.38 -8.85 -9.28
N TRP A 83 -1.40 -8.95 -10.17
CA TRP A 83 -0.02 -9.26 -9.80
C TRP A 83 0.58 -8.20 -8.88
N ALA A 84 0.49 -6.91 -9.26
CA ALA A 84 0.99 -5.81 -8.43
C ALA A 84 0.33 -5.80 -7.04
N VAL A 85 -1.00 -5.97 -6.97
CA VAL A 85 -1.75 -6.02 -5.69
C VAL A 85 -1.32 -7.20 -4.83
N LYS A 86 -1.17 -8.39 -5.43
CA LYS A 86 -0.78 -9.57 -4.68
C LYS A 86 0.65 -9.44 -4.13
N GLU A 87 1.58 -8.93 -4.94
CA GLU A 87 2.97 -8.69 -4.54
C GLU A 87 3.08 -7.59 -3.48
N SER A 88 2.30 -6.51 -3.57
CA SER A 88 2.28 -5.46 -2.53
C SER A 88 1.83 -6.02 -1.18
N TYR A 89 0.81 -6.88 -1.17
CA TYR A 89 0.37 -7.56 0.05
C TYR A 89 1.42 -8.54 0.60
N ILE A 90 2.04 -9.37 -0.25
CA ILE A 90 3.10 -10.30 0.18
C ILE A 90 4.28 -9.55 0.79
N LYS A 91 4.67 -8.42 0.19
CA LYS A 91 5.71 -7.54 0.72
C LYS A 91 5.29 -6.94 2.05
N ALA A 92 4.03 -6.51 2.20
CA ALA A 92 3.51 -6.01 3.47
C ALA A 92 3.55 -7.08 4.57
N ARG A 93 3.36 -8.35 4.20
CA ARG A 93 3.44 -9.50 5.11
C ARG A 93 4.87 -9.92 5.44
N GLY A 94 5.85 -9.57 4.62
CA GLY A 94 7.26 -9.93 4.82
C GLY A 94 7.56 -11.44 4.71
N LEU A 95 6.62 -12.26 4.23
CA LEU A 95 6.76 -13.72 4.17
C LEU A 95 7.32 -14.23 2.83
N GLY A 96 7.43 -13.34 1.83
CA GLY A 96 7.82 -13.73 0.46
C GLY A 96 6.96 -14.89 -0.06
N LEU A 97 7.59 -15.83 -0.78
CA LEU A 97 6.91 -16.97 -1.38
C LEU A 97 6.41 -18.02 -0.37
N ALA A 98 6.72 -17.89 0.93
CA ALA A 98 6.13 -18.75 1.95
C ALA A 98 4.62 -18.48 2.12
N LEU A 99 4.15 -17.28 1.74
CA LEU A 99 2.73 -16.97 1.65
C LEU A 99 2.22 -17.37 0.26
N SER A 100 1.32 -18.35 0.22
CA SER A 100 0.73 -18.80 -1.04
C SER A 100 -0.14 -17.70 -1.64
N LEU A 101 0.14 -17.34 -2.90
CA LEU A 101 -0.66 -16.41 -3.71
C LEU A 101 -2.10 -16.89 -3.95
N LYS A 102 -2.39 -18.17 -3.68
CA LYS A 102 -3.74 -18.77 -3.73
C LYS A 102 -4.51 -18.74 -2.40
N SER A 103 -3.89 -18.30 -1.30
CA SER A 103 -4.54 -18.25 0.02
C SER A 103 -5.53 -17.08 0.18
N PHE A 104 -5.50 -16.12 -0.76
CA PHE A 104 -6.36 -14.96 -0.79
C PHE A 104 -6.70 -14.58 -2.23
N ALA A 105 -7.82 -13.88 -2.41
CA ALA A 105 -8.26 -13.36 -3.69
C ALA A 105 -8.32 -11.83 -3.67
N VAL A 106 -8.00 -11.21 -4.80
CA VAL A 106 -8.18 -9.78 -5.02
C VAL A 106 -9.55 -9.54 -5.63
N ASP A 107 -10.27 -8.55 -5.09
CA ASP A 107 -11.60 -8.19 -5.54
C ASP A 107 -11.65 -6.72 -5.97
N PHE A 108 -12.10 -6.52 -7.21
CA PHE A 108 -12.24 -5.23 -7.88
C PHE A 108 -13.71 -4.83 -8.09
N SER A 109 -14.66 -5.43 -7.38
CA SER A 109 -16.09 -5.14 -7.53
C SER A 109 -16.49 -3.73 -7.07
N GLU A 110 -15.80 -3.20 -6.05
CA GLU A 110 -16.01 -1.84 -5.51
C GLU A 110 -14.96 -0.84 -6.00
N PHE A 111 -14.35 -1.14 -7.15
CA PHE A 111 -13.28 -0.36 -7.74
C PHE A 111 -13.77 1.00 -8.23
N ASN A 112 -13.31 2.06 -7.57
CA ASN A 112 -13.64 3.44 -7.93
C ASN A 112 -12.38 4.16 -8.41
N GLU A 113 -12.51 4.87 -9.53
CA GLU A 113 -11.44 5.70 -10.06
C GLU A 113 -11.40 7.06 -9.35
N GLY A 114 -10.22 7.41 -8.87
CA GLY A 114 -9.87 8.72 -8.36
C GLY A 114 -8.52 9.16 -8.94
N HIS A 115 -8.08 10.33 -8.53
CA HIS A 115 -6.84 10.93 -9.03
C HIS A 115 -6.03 11.49 -7.87
N VAL A 116 -4.71 11.36 -7.97
CA VAL A 116 -3.77 12.04 -7.07
C VAL A 116 -2.79 12.86 -7.89
N GLN A 117 -2.41 14.00 -7.34
CA GLN A 117 -1.43 14.89 -7.97
C GLN A 117 -0.03 14.43 -7.60
N LEU A 118 0.74 14.01 -8.61
CA LEU A 118 2.16 13.76 -8.51
C LEU A 118 2.90 15.08 -8.45
N LYS A 119 3.49 15.38 -7.28
CA LYS A 119 4.26 16.61 -7.05
C LYS A 119 5.71 16.40 -7.47
N GLY A 120 6.21 17.22 -8.39
CA GLY A 120 7.58 17.10 -8.92
C GLY A 120 7.97 18.28 -9.80
N LYS A 121 8.95 18.08 -10.70
CA LYS A 121 9.29 19.09 -11.72
C LYS A 121 8.13 19.37 -12.69
N VAL A 122 7.28 18.37 -12.89
CA VAL A 122 6.05 18.47 -13.69
C VAL A 122 4.93 17.98 -12.79
N GLU A 123 3.91 18.81 -12.58
CA GLU A 123 2.68 18.36 -11.94
C GLU A 123 1.93 17.47 -12.91
N GLN A 124 1.65 16.23 -12.49
CA GLN A 124 0.91 15.26 -13.29
C GLN A 124 -0.18 14.65 -12.42
N SER A 125 -1.38 14.51 -12.97
CA SER A 125 -2.42 13.70 -12.33
C SER A 125 -2.21 12.24 -12.69
N ILE A 126 -2.13 11.37 -11.69
CA ILE A 126 -2.06 9.92 -11.87
C ILE A 126 -3.35 9.29 -11.35
N VAL A 127 -3.76 8.22 -12.02
CA VAL A 127 -4.99 7.50 -11.66
C VAL A 127 -4.72 6.68 -10.40
N LEU A 128 -5.63 6.76 -9.44
CA LEU A 128 -5.72 5.87 -8.30
C LEU A 128 -7.03 5.12 -8.35
N HIS A 129 -6.96 3.82 -8.12
CA HIS A 129 -8.10 2.97 -7.98
C HIS A 129 -8.24 2.55 -6.52
N GLN A 130 -9.33 3.03 -5.93
CA GLN A 130 -9.71 2.79 -4.55
C GLN A 130 -10.66 1.59 -4.47
N GLY A 131 -10.80 1.00 -3.28
CA GLY A 131 -11.75 -0.10 -3.07
C GLY A 131 -11.25 -1.47 -3.52
N VAL A 132 -9.94 -1.63 -3.73
CA VAL A 132 -9.33 -2.95 -3.97
C VAL A 132 -9.37 -3.75 -2.66
N LYS A 133 -10.14 -4.83 -2.63
CA LYS A 133 -10.29 -5.69 -1.45
C LYS A 133 -9.42 -6.93 -1.55
N LEU A 134 -9.00 -7.41 -0.39
CA LEU A 134 -8.32 -8.70 -0.22
C LEU A 134 -9.25 -9.63 0.56
N ASN A 135 -9.66 -10.71 -0.08
CA ASN A 135 -10.55 -11.72 0.50
C ASN A 135 -9.70 -12.92 0.95
N PHE A 136 -9.59 -13.09 2.27
CA PHE A 136 -8.80 -14.17 2.89
C PHE A 136 -9.65 -15.41 3.11
N THR A 137 -9.08 -16.59 2.85
CA THR A 137 -9.80 -17.87 2.98
C THR A 137 -9.43 -18.63 4.25
N ASP A 138 -8.23 -18.41 4.79
CA ASP A 138 -7.78 -19.01 6.04
C ASP A 138 -8.18 -18.14 7.23
N VAL A 139 -9.09 -18.63 8.05
CA VAL A 139 -9.58 -17.95 9.26
C VAL A 139 -8.55 -17.86 10.39
N SER A 140 -7.51 -18.68 10.36
CA SER A 140 -6.45 -18.72 11.38
C SER A 140 -5.30 -17.77 11.08
N ASP A 141 -5.27 -17.18 9.89
CA ASP A 141 -4.23 -16.25 9.46
C ASP A 141 -4.36 -14.89 10.18
N ILE A 142 -3.22 -14.28 10.56
CA ILE A 142 -3.14 -12.90 11.08
C ILE A 142 -3.77 -11.87 10.12
N ALA A 143 -3.95 -12.23 8.84
CA ALA A 143 -4.71 -11.43 7.88
C ALA A 143 -6.08 -10.99 8.44
N ASN A 144 -6.71 -11.83 9.27
CA ASN A 144 -8.01 -11.57 9.87
C ASN A 144 -7.94 -10.64 11.09
N THR A 145 -6.79 -10.51 11.74
CA THR A 145 -6.57 -9.63 12.89
C THR A 145 -6.09 -8.24 12.49
N VAL A 146 -5.77 -8.04 11.22
CA VAL A 146 -5.27 -6.78 10.65
C VAL A 146 -6.36 -6.13 9.80
N ALA A 147 -6.51 -4.81 9.89
CA ALA A 147 -7.31 -4.03 8.96
C ALA A 147 -6.43 -3.63 7.77
N TRP A 148 -6.68 -4.25 6.62
CA TRP A 148 -5.93 -4.01 5.39
C TRP A 148 -6.58 -2.94 4.54
N GLN A 149 -5.76 -2.07 3.97
CA GLN A 149 -6.15 -1.17 2.90
C GLN A 149 -5.17 -1.33 1.74
N THR A 150 -5.71 -1.48 0.54
CA THR A 150 -4.92 -1.59 -0.68
C THR A 150 -5.37 -0.56 -1.70
N GLN A 151 -4.40 0.08 -2.35
CA GLN A 151 -4.61 1.00 -3.46
C GLN A 151 -3.83 0.52 -4.68
N LEU A 152 -4.41 0.65 -5.86
CA LEU A 152 -3.75 0.38 -7.15
C LEU A 152 -3.70 1.68 -7.94
N GLY A 153 -2.54 2.10 -8.42
CA GLY A 153 -2.40 3.31 -9.24
C GLY A 153 -1.78 3.07 -10.61
N ARG A 154 -1.98 4.03 -11.52
CA ARG A 154 -1.36 4.06 -12.86
C ARG A 154 -0.45 5.27 -12.98
N LEU A 155 0.82 5.03 -13.24
CA LEU A 155 1.74 6.11 -13.61
C LEU A 155 1.53 6.51 -15.07
N ASP A 156 1.29 5.52 -15.93
CA ASP A 156 0.93 5.67 -17.34
C ASP A 156 0.23 4.39 -17.83
N GLN A 157 0.07 4.25 -19.16
CA GLN A 157 -0.53 3.05 -19.77
C GLN A 157 0.29 1.77 -19.55
N GLN A 158 1.61 1.88 -19.33
CA GLN A 158 2.55 0.76 -19.19
C GLN A 158 2.89 0.43 -17.74
N TYR A 159 2.83 1.38 -16.81
CA TYR A 159 3.26 1.20 -15.43
C TYR A 159 2.12 1.37 -14.44
N ARG A 160 2.04 0.43 -13.51
CA ARG A 160 1.13 0.44 -12.37
C ARG A 160 1.89 0.21 -11.10
N PHE A 161 1.32 0.63 -9.98
CA PHE A 161 1.84 0.30 -8.67
C PHE A 161 0.69 -0.11 -7.76
N ALA A 162 0.99 -0.91 -6.76
CA ALA A 162 0.06 -1.19 -5.68
C ALA A 162 0.73 -0.90 -4.34
N ILE A 163 -0.06 -0.36 -3.42
CA ILE A 163 0.35 -0.09 -2.04
C ILE A 163 -0.62 -0.85 -1.14
N THR A 164 -0.08 -1.62 -0.20
CA THR A 164 -0.85 -2.31 0.83
C THR A 164 -0.36 -1.88 2.20
N LEU A 165 -1.30 -1.38 3.01
CA LEU A 165 -1.12 -0.98 4.40
C LEU A 165 -1.96 -1.88 5.29
N GLY A 166 -1.46 -2.20 6.48
CA GLY A 166 -2.19 -2.95 7.48
C GLY A 166 -1.90 -2.44 8.88
N VAL A 167 -2.93 -2.33 9.71
CA VAL A 167 -2.80 -2.03 11.15
C VAL A 167 -3.56 -3.09 11.94
N ASN A 168 -3.00 -3.59 13.05
CA ASN A 168 -3.73 -4.54 13.89
C ASN A 168 -5.05 -3.93 14.36
N LYS A 169 -6.15 -4.68 14.24
CA LYS A 169 -7.48 -4.23 14.68
C LYS A 169 -7.54 -3.87 16.16
N GLN A 170 -6.67 -4.50 16.97
CA GLN A 170 -6.53 -4.19 18.40
C GLN A 170 -5.89 -2.81 18.62
N ASP A 171 -4.99 -2.38 17.73
CA ASP A 171 -4.31 -1.09 17.82
C ASP A 171 -5.19 0.06 17.31
N ILE A 172 -6.22 -0.22 16.51
CA ILE A 172 -7.22 0.76 16.02
C ILE A 172 -8.08 1.33 17.16
N GLY A 173 -8.08 0.68 18.33
CA GLY A 173 -8.77 1.13 19.55
C GLY A 173 -8.01 2.17 20.38
N LEU A 174 -6.75 2.47 20.05
CA LEU A 174 -6.12 3.73 20.45
C LEU A 174 -6.78 4.81 19.59
N GLU A 175 -7.42 5.81 20.19
CA GLU A 175 -8.09 6.90 19.47
C GLU A 175 -7.16 7.49 18.40
N LEU A 176 -7.24 6.96 17.18
CA LEU A 176 -6.96 7.70 15.98
C LEU A 176 -8.09 8.71 15.91
N THR A 177 -7.97 9.80 16.68
CA THR A 177 -8.75 11.01 16.44
C THR A 177 -8.71 11.21 14.94
N ARG A 178 -9.88 11.14 14.29
CA ARG A 178 -10.01 11.58 12.90
C ARG A 178 -9.31 12.92 12.87
N ALA A 179 -8.19 12.98 12.17
CA ALA A 179 -7.67 14.26 11.77
C ALA A 179 -8.77 14.81 10.87
N ASP A 180 -9.56 15.75 11.40
CA ASP A 180 -10.47 16.60 10.62
C ASP A 180 -9.68 17.54 9.69
N ASP A 181 -8.40 17.22 9.43
CA ASP A 181 -7.54 17.86 8.46
C ASP A 181 -7.79 17.25 7.09
N ASP A 182 -8.11 18.14 6.16
CA ASP A 182 -8.08 17.97 4.69
C ASP A 182 -6.70 17.46 4.18
N ASP A 183 -5.72 17.35 5.09
CA ASP A 183 -4.34 16.89 4.89
C ASP A 183 -4.16 15.36 5.00
N SER A 184 -5.24 14.60 5.24
CA SER A 184 -5.24 13.12 5.22
C SER A 184 -5.13 12.51 3.81
N ALA A 185 -4.65 13.27 2.84
CA ALA A 185 -4.51 12.86 1.46
C ALA A 185 -3.21 12.09 1.24
N LEU A 186 -3.29 11.00 0.46
CA LEU A 186 -2.08 10.33 -0.05
C LEU A 186 -1.28 11.35 -0.89
N MET A 187 -0.11 11.74 -0.42
CA MET A 187 0.80 12.62 -1.17
C MET A 187 1.82 11.79 -1.92
N VAL A 188 1.99 12.07 -3.22
CA VAL A 188 2.94 11.34 -4.07
C VAL A 188 3.94 12.33 -4.64
N TYR A 189 5.22 12.07 -4.40
CA TYR A 189 6.32 12.92 -4.87
C TYR A 189 7.18 12.20 -5.91
N GLN A 190 7.50 12.91 -7.00
CA GLN A 190 8.50 12.48 -7.98
C GLN A 190 9.83 13.17 -7.68
N LEU A 191 10.77 12.40 -7.14
CA LEU A 191 12.11 12.89 -6.83
C LEU A 191 13.04 12.73 -8.03
N SER A 192 13.83 13.76 -8.29
CA SER A 192 14.98 13.70 -9.20
C SER A 192 16.19 13.05 -8.52
N LEU A 193 17.15 12.58 -9.31
CA LEU A 193 18.41 12.04 -8.78
C LEU A 193 19.13 13.06 -7.88
N ALA A 194 19.10 14.35 -8.24
CA ALA A 194 19.71 15.40 -7.42
C ALA A 194 19.04 15.53 -6.04
N GLN A 195 17.71 15.40 -5.97
CA GLN A 195 16.97 15.41 -4.69
C GLN A 195 17.29 14.18 -3.85
N LEU A 196 17.40 13.00 -4.47
CA LEU A 196 17.79 11.77 -3.76
C LEU A 196 19.22 11.80 -3.22
N LEU A 197 20.11 12.57 -3.86
CA LEU A 197 21.52 12.69 -3.46
C LEU A 197 21.80 13.90 -2.55
N ALA A 198 20.81 14.77 -2.32
CA ALA A 198 20.97 15.97 -1.51
C ALA A 198 21.29 15.63 -0.04
N ASP A 199 20.68 14.57 0.51
CA ASP A 199 20.90 14.14 1.89
C ASP A 199 22.05 13.13 2.05
N ALA A 200 22.55 12.56 0.94
CA ALA A 200 23.65 11.60 0.97
C ALA A 200 25.05 12.24 1.17
N ASN A 201 25.12 13.58 1.14
CA ASN A 201 26.35 14.35 1.31
C ASN A 201 26.33 15.26 2.57
N ALA A 202 25.36 15.07 3.47
CA ALA A 202 25.23 15.77 4.74
C ALA A 202 25.86 14.99 5.90
#